data_AF-A0A0T9P762-F1
#
_entry.id   AF-A0A0T9P762-F1
#
_cell.length_a   1.000
_cell.length_b   1.000
_cell.length_c   1.000
_cell.angle_alpha   90.00
_cell.angle_beta   90.00
_cell.angle_gamma   90.00
#
_symmetry.space_group_name_H-M   'P 1'
#
loop_
_entity.id
_entity.type
_entity.pdbx_description
1 polymer ?
#
loop_
_entity_poly.entity_id
_entity_poly.type
_entity_poly.pdbx_seq_one_letter_code
_entity_poly.pdbx_strand_id
1 'polypeptide(L)'
;MKLSLTHAIILIPLFSYAENNYELVGKVNGIRISANTCHISFDAENSPYYSSGWHFSDGDSVCKIAIISYLMGKTVRATGEINTENELYTNTVKNITLGVQGIHWPPYHIPD
;
A
#
# COMPACT_ATOMS: atom_id res chain seq x y z
N MET A 1 -59.07 -9.29 16.84
CA MET A 1 -58.21 -9.43 15.65
C MET A 1 -56.81 -8.98 16.06
N LYS A 2 -55.83 -9.89 16.18
CA LYS A 2 -54.48 -9.60 16.68
C LYS A 2 -53.61 -9.12 15.52
N LEU A 3 -53.14 -7.87 15.57
CA LEU A 3 -52.16 -7.34 14.63
C LEU A 3 -50.77 -7.84 15.08
N SER A 4 -50.13 -8.69 14.27
CA SER A 4 -48.77 -9.15 14.54
C SER A 4 -47.80 -8.23 13.77
N LEU A 5 -46.94 -7.52 14.51
CA LEU A 5 -45.97 -6.57 13.99
C LEU A 5 -44.66 -7.33 13.66
N THR A 6 -44.52 -7.79 12.42
CA THR A 6 -43.28 -8.45 11.96
C THR A 6 -42.18 -7.41 11.73
N HIS A 7 -41.12 -7.49 12.53
CA HIS A 7 -39.91 -6.68 12.37
C HIS A 7 -39.11 -7.18 11.16
N ALA A 8 -39.01 -6.36 10.12
CA ALA A 8 -38.12 -6.63 8.99
C ALA A 8 -36.68 -6.30 9.39
N ILE A 9 -35.84 -7.32 9.55
CA ILE A 9 -34.40 -7.16 9.74
C ILE A 9 -33.80 -6.87 8.35
N ILE A 10 -33.44 -5.61 8.11
CA ILE A 10 -32.74 -5.21 6.90
C ILE A 10 -31.27 -5.63 7.07
N LEU A 11 -30.89 -6.75 6.46
CA LEU A 11 -29.50 -7.14 6.31
C LEU A 11 -28.89 -6.22 5.25
N ILE A 12 -28.10 -5.22 5.67
CA ILE A 12 -27.31 -4.42 4.74
C ILE A 12 -26.05 -5.23 4.42
N PRO A 13 -25.87 -5.74 3.20
CA PRO A 13 -24.59 -6.32 2.82
C PRO A 13 -23.54 -5.21 2.86
N LEU A 14 -22.57 -5.35 3.76
CA LEU A 14 -21.34 -4.56 3.72
C LEU A 14 -20.57 -4.99 2.48
N PHE A 15 -20.83 -4.34 1.34
CA PHE A 15 -19.92 -4.39 0.21
C PHE A 15 -18.65 -3.64 0.62
N SER A 16 -17.71 -4.36 1.23
CA SER A 16 -16.33 -3.90 1.31
C SER A 16 -15.82 -3.94 -0.12
N TYR A 17 -15.75 -2.77 -0.77
CA TYR A 17 -14.91 -2.63 -1.94
C TYR A 17 -13.50 -2.93 -1.47
N ALA A 18 -12.96 -4.10 -1.85
CA ALA A 18 -11.54 -4.36 -1.70
C ALA A 18 -10.85 -3.25 -2.52
N GLU A 19 -10.29 -2.28 -1.82
CA GLU A 19 -9.48 -1.27 -2.48
C GLU A 19 -8.33 -2.04 -3.14
N ASN A 20 -8.23 -1.95 -4.47
CA ASN A 20 -7.16 -2.62 -5.22
C ASN A 20 -5.77 -2.09 -4.84
N ASN A 21 -5.71 -1.05 -4.01
CA ASN A 21 -4.49 -0.45 -3.54
C ASN A 21 -4.46 -0.46 -2.01
N TYR A 22 -3.26 -0.52 -1.45
CA TYR A 22 -3.00 -0.35 -0.03
C TYR A 22 -1.74 0.47 0.17
N GLU A 23 -1.64 1.07 1.35
CA GLU A 23 -0.47 1.86 1.72
C GLU A 23 0.40 1.15 2.74
N LEU A 24 1.70 1.29 2.57
CA LEU A 24 2.72 0.82 3.50
C LEU A 24 3.51 2.04 3.97
N VAL A 25 3.44 2.33 5.26
CA VAL A 25 4.19 3.39 5.93
C VAL A 25 5.12 2.72 6.94
N GLY A 26 6.39 2.60 6.57
CA GLY A 26 7.29 1.71 7.29
C GLY A 26 8.72 1.77 6.80
N LYS A 27 9.60 1.01 7.43
CA LYS A 27 10.98 0.82 6.96
C LYS A 27 11.02 -0.30 5.94
N VAL A 28 11.86 -0.17 4.91
CA VAL A 28 12.22 -1.33 4.10
C VAL A 28 13.04 -2.27 4.98
N ASN A 29 12.63 -3.53 5.11
CA ASN A 29 13.30 -4.54 5.94
C ASN A 29 13.88 -5.71 5.12
N GLY A 30 13.61 -5.75 3.81
CA GLY A 30 14.21 -6.74 2.90
C GLY A 30 14.20 -6.26 1.45
N ILE A 31 15.28 -6.57 0.72
CA ILE A 31 15.41 -6.30 -0.71
C ILE A 31 16.04 -7.51 -1.40
N ARG A 32 15.42 -7.97 -2.49
CA ARG A 32 15.98 -8.98 -3.39
C ARG A 32 15.90 -8.49 -4.83
N ILE A 33 17.06 -8.41 -5.48
CA ILE A 33 17.19 -7.98 -6.87
C ILE A 33 17.52 -9.21 -7.72
N SER A 34 16.81 -9.39 -8.84
CA SER A 34 17.09 -10.46 -9.80
C SER A 34 16.88 -9.95 -11.22
N ALA A 35 17.97 -9.86 -12.00
CA ALA A 35 17.95 -9.25 -13.33
C ALA A 35 17.32 -7.84 -13.30
N ASN A 36 16.08 -7.71 -13.78
CA ASN A 36 15.32 -6.46 -13.85
C ASN A 36 14.11 -6.42 -12.90
N THR A 37 14.00 -7.37 -11.97
CA THR A 37 12.91 -7.42 -10.99
C THR A 37 13.42 -7.13 -9.59
N CYS A 38 12.61 -6.40 -8.84
CA CYS A 38 12.89 -6.03 -7.47
C CYS A 38 11.79 -6.58 -6.57
N HIS A 39 12.17 -7.29 -5.51
CA HIS A 39 11.25 -7.68 -4.47
C HIS A 39 11.60 -6.92 -3.21
N ILE A 40 10.61 -6.26 -2.62
CA ILE A 40 10.77 -5.35 -1.49
C ILE A 40 9.86 -5.82 -0.37
N SER A 41 10.39 -5.86 0.85
CA SER A 41 9.61 -6.09 2.06
C SER A 41 9.67 -4.86 2.95
N PHE A 42 8.55 -4.58 3.61
CA PHE A 42 8.36 -3.40 4.46
C PHE A 42 7.91 -3.84 5.84
N ASP A 43 8.51 -3.29 6.88
CA ASP A 43 7.99 -3.33 8.24
C ASP A 43 7.06 -2.12 8.45
N ALA A 44 5.75 -2.35 8.30
CA ALA A 44 4.73 -1.31 8.22
C ALA A 44 3.53 -1.62 9.15
N GLU A 45 3.46 -0.93 10.28
CA GLU A 45 2.40 -1.12 11.29
C GLU A 45 1.01 -0.71 10.79
N ASN A 46 0.94 0.24 9.85
CA ASN A 46 -0.32 0.73 9.31
C ASN A 46 -1.03 -0.30 8.41
N SER A 47 -0.35 -1.38 8.02
CA SER A 47 -0.91 -2.43 7.16
C SER A 47 -0.41 -3.82 7.57
N PRO A 48 -0.86 -4.35 8.73
CA PRO A 48 -0.29 -5.56 9.34
C PRO A 48 -0.36 -6.80 8.44
N TYR A 49 -1.39 -6.92 7.60
CA TYR A 49 -1.55 -8.05 6.68
C TYR A 49 -0.47 -8.09 5.59
N TYR A 50 -0.03 -6.92 5.11
CA TYR A 50 0.98 -6.81 4.06
C TYR A 50 2.40 -6.58 4.63
N SER A 51 2.52 -6.23 5.92
CA SER A 51 3.80 -6.06 6.59
C SER A 51 4.65 -7.34 6.57
N SER A 52 5.96 -7.17 6.39
CA SER A 52 6.94 -8.25 6.23
C SER A 52 6.67 -9.25 5.09
N GLY A 53 5.68 -8.97 4.24
CA GLY A 53 5.45 -9.67 2.98
C GLY A 53 6.39 -9.20 1.87
N TRP A 54 6.57 -10.02 0.83
CA TRP A 54 7.31 -9.64 -0.36
C TRP A 54 6.40 -8.99 -1.40
N HIS A 55 6.85 -7.87 -1.94
CA HIS A 55 6.14 -7.08 -2.94
C HIS A 55 7.01 -6.97 -4.18
N PHE A 56 6.44 -7.29 -5.33
CA PHE A 56 7.11 -7.15 -6.61
C PHE A 56 7.19 -5.69 -7.05
N SER A 57 8.23 -5.31 -7.78
CA SER A 57 8.27 -4.08 -8.56
C SER A 57 9.15 -4.27 -9.80
N ASP A 58 8.65 -3.78 -10.93
CA ASP A 58 9.35 -3.62 -12.21
C ASP A 58 9.85 -2.18 -12.42
N GLY A 59 9.55 -1.27 -11.49
CA GLY A 59 9.99 0.12 -11.54
C GLY A 59 11.43 0.30 -11.05
N ASP A 60 12.34 0.68 -11.96
CA ASP A 60 13.74 0.98 -11.63
C ASP A 60 13.87 2.08 -10.54
N SER A 61 13.04 3.13 -10.63
CA SER A 61 12.99 4.18 -9.60
C SER A 61 12.53 3.66 -8.24
N VAL A 62 11.52 2.80 -8.23
CA VAL A 62 10.99 2.19 -6.99
C VAL A 62 12.08 1.37 -6.31
N CYS A 63 12.77 0.53 -7.07
CA CYS A 63 13.83 -0.31 -6.52
C CYS A 63 15.00 0.53 -5.98
N LYS A 64 15.45 1.56 -6.73
CA LYS A 64 16.52 2.45 -6.28
C LYS A 64 16.18 3.18 -4.99
N ILE A 65 14.96 3.72 -4.87
CA ILE A 65 14.51 4.39 -3.64
C ILE A 65 14.43 3.39 -2.48
N ALA A 66 13.95 2.16 -2.72
CA ALA A 66 13.91 1.13 -1.70
C ALA A 66 15.31 0.75 -1.20
N ILE A 67 16.30 0.61 -2.10
CA ILE A 67 17.71 0.36 -1.74
C ILE A 67 18.25 1.48 -0.87
N ILE A 68 18.05 2.74 -1.29
CA ILE A 68 18.50 3.90 -0.52
C ILE A 68 17.83 3.94 0.86
N SER A 69 16.52 3.71 0.95
CA SER A 69 15.81 3.77 2.22
C SER A 69 16.21 2.64 3.18
N TYR A 70 16.46 1.44 2.65
CA TYR A 70 17.00 0.31 3.40
C TYR A 70 18.37 0.64 3.99
N LEU A 71 19.30 1.13 3.17
CA LEU A 71 20.65 1.51 3.61
C LEU A 71 20.64 2.65 4.64
N MET A 72 19.71 3.61 4.49
CA MET A 72 19.60 4.75 5.41
C MET A 72 18.73 4.47 6.65
N GLY A 73 18.05 3.31 6.71
CA GLY A 73 17.09 2.98 7.77
C GLY A 73 15.91 3.96 7.86
N LYS A 74 15.53 4.59 6.73
CA LYS A 74 14.48 5.62 6.69
C LYS A 74 13.11 5.01 6.42
N THR A 75 12.10 5.57 7.09
CA THR A 75 10.71 5.28 6.79
C THR A 75 10.35 5.80 5.41
N VAL A 76 9.60 5.01 4.66
CA VAL A 76 9.03 5.35 3.35
C VAL A 76 7.52 5.21 3.40
N ARG A 77 6.86 5.85 2.44
CA ARG A 77 5.46 5.58 2.10
C ARG A 77 5.41 4.94 0.73
N ALA A 78 4.89 3.72 0.66
CA ALA A 78 4.72 2.98 -0.57
C ALA A 78 3.24 2.71 -0.82
N THR A 79 2.86 2.64 -2.09
CA THR A 79 1.53 2.22 -2.53
C THR A 79 1.68 0.88 -3.25
N GLY A 80 1.08 -0.14 -2.67
CA GLY A 80 0.94 -1.47 -3.27
C GLY A 80 -0.39 -1.56 -4.02
N GLU A 81 -0.38 -2.28 -5.14
CA GLU A 81 -1.55 -2.65 -5.92
C GLU A 81 -1.70 -4.18 -5.89
N ILE A 82 -2.93 -4.65 -5.68
CA ILE A 82 -3.30 -6.06 -5.71
C ILE A 82 -3.71 -6.39 -7.14
N ASN A 83 -2.90 -7.18 -7.84
CA ASN A 83 -3.25 -7.72 -9.15
C ASN A 83 -3.71 -9.17 -8.99
N THR A 84 -5.02 -9.36 -8.84
CA THR A 84 -5.63 -10.70 -8.69
C THR A 84 -5.60 -11.54 -9.96
N GLU A 85 -5.34 -10.92 -11.12
CA GLU A 85 -5.26 -11.61 -12.41
C GLU A 85 -3.84 -12.13 -12.71
N ASN A 86 -2.84 -11.73 -11.92
CA ASN A 86 -1.45 -12.13 -12.12
C ASN A 86 -0.91 -12.91 -10.91
N GLU A 87 -0.91 -14.24 -11.04
CA GLU A 87 -0.45 -15.17 -9.99
C GLU A 87 1.05 -15.04 -9.66
N LEU A 88 1.86 -14.49 -10.56
CA LEU A 88 3.30 -14.32 -10.33
C LEU A 88 3.60 -13.10 -9.47
N TYR A 89 2.76 -12.05 -9.54
CA TYR A 89 3.04 -10.73 -8.95
C TYR A 89 1.79 -10.09 -8.33
N THR A 90 1.09 -10.84 -7.48
CA THR A 90 -0.17 -10.39 -6.88
C THR A 90 -0.04 -9.08 -6.11
N ASN A 91 1.11 -8.80 -5.49
CA ASN A 91 1.36 -7.57 -4.75
C ASN A 91 2.46 -6.76 -5.46
N THR A 92 2.09 -5.66 -6.12
CA THR A 92 3.02 -4.84 -6.88
C THR A 92 3.17 -3.44 -6.27
N VAL A 93 4.40 -3.02 -5.98
CA VAL A 93 4.69 -1.64 -5.54
C VAL A 93 4.67 -0.72 -6.76
N LYS A 94 3.67 0.15 -6.83
CA LYS A 94 3.50 1.13 -7.92
C LYS A 94 4.24 2.44 -7.65
N ASN A 95 4.33 2.83 -6.38
CA ASN A 95 5.01 4.05 -5.98
C ASN A 95 5.70 3.88 -4.64
N ILE A 96 6.79 4.61 -4.45
CA ILE A 96 7.51 4.72 -3.18
C ILE A 96 8.05 6.14 -3.04
N THR A 97 7.80 6.73 -1.89
CA THR A 97 8.28 8.07 -1.56
C THR A 97 9.12 7.99 -0.29
N LEU A 98 10.33 8.52 -0.39
CA LEU A 98 11.19 8.81 0.74
C LEU A 98 10.96 10.28 1.14
N GLY A 99 10.37 10.53 2.29
CA GLY A 99 10.05 11.90 2.71
C GLY A 99 9.07 11.97 3.88
N VAL A 100 8.70 13.20 4.25
CA VAL A 100 7.69 13.50 5.27
C VAL A 100 6.30 13.66 4.64
N GLN A 101 5.22 13.44 5.42
CA GLN A 101 3.87 13.79 4.98
C GLN A 101 3.71 15.31 4.85
N GLY A 102 2.77 15.75 4.00
CA GLY A 102 2.44 17.17 3.83
C GLY A 102 3.36 17.96 2.89
N ILE A 103 4.23 17.27 2.14
CA ILE A 103 4.98 17.88 1.03
C ILE A 103 3.96 18.29 -0.03
N HIS A 104 3.95 19.58 -0.38
CA HIS A 104 3.05 20.16 -1.36
C HIS A 104 3.87 20.69 -2.54
N TRP A 105 3.32 20.53 -3.74
CA TRP A 105 3.94 21.02 -4.97
C TRP A 105 3.51 22.46 -5.26
N PRO A 106 4.39 23.33 -5.79
CA PRO A 106 3.99 24.65 -6.26
C PRO A 106 2.84 24.59 -7.29
N PRO A 107 2.05 25.67 -7.43
CA PRO A 107 2.17 26.95 -6.72
C PRO A 107 1.66 26.88 -5.26
N TYR A 108 2.35 27.60 -4.38
CA TYR A 108 1.99 27.70 -2.97
C TYR A 108 0.96 28.80 -2.79
N HIS A 109 -0.30 28.43 -2.71
CA HIS A 109 -1.35 29.39 -2.34
C HIS A 109 -1.26 29.59 -0.83
N ILE A 110 -0.77 30.76 -0.41
CA ILE A 110 -0.96 31.24 0.96
C ILE A 110 -2.47 31.57 1.07
N PRO A 111 -3.21 31.01 2.04
CA PRO A 111 -4.58 31.45 2.25
C PRO A 111 -4.59 32.93 2.66
N ASP A 112 -5.51 33.70 2.08
CA ASP A 112 -5.77 35.11 2.43
C ASP A 112 -6.04 35.30 3.94
#